data_AF-A0A9D0I7P3-F1
#
_entry.id   AF-A0A9D0I7P3-F1
#
_cell.length_a   1.000
_cell.length_b   1.000
_cell.length_c   1.000
_cell.angle_alpha   90.00
_cell.angle_beta   90.00
_cell.angle_gamma   90.00
#
_symmetry.space_group_name_H-M   'P 1'
#
loop_
_entity.id
_entity.type
_entity.pdbx_description
1 polymer ?
#
loop_
_entity_poly.entity_id
_entity_poly.type
_entity_poly.pdbx_seq_one_letter_code
_entity_poly.pdbx_strand_id
1 'polypeptide(L)'
;MTPIINWLLLAAALAWVPLAATPAATGTGESDMAQVVALLKSKRFQERGEAVDLLARDGGERARSLLEAYLAGHLYYLKQGGALVFAEREGRKYRISDALDGKALGLVKKRSLRKIKLNNRLRSRIRSALAVIDLRDPDPARRLAAVGQMLDRPDPGQAALLEPLLGQEHDPRVREVMEIVVALSRLTSDDPRQRTEAVELLSGNVHPAVRNALTRLQQETGDPALSRNIQRALENIEGKLQLYGFLENLFFGLSLGSVLVLAAIGLAITFGVMGVINMAHGELIMIGAYTTYVMQLLLPGSPGAAVLLSIPAAFLVSGLVGIAIERGVIRFLYGRSLETLLATFGISLILQQTVRSIFSPLNRSVET
;
A
#
# COMPACT_ATOMS: atom_id res chain seq x y z
N MET A 1 60.18 -24.05 -6.85
CA MET A 1 59.12 -23.24 -6.20
C MET A 1 58.94 -21.99 -7.04
N THR A 2 57.80 -21.65 -7.65
CA THR A 2 56.49 -22.27 -7.74
C THR A 2 55.80 -21.49 -8.87
N PRO A 3 55.38 -22.16 -9.97
CA PRO A 3 54.65 -21.56 -11.07
C PRO A 3 53.19 -21.40 -10.64
N ILE A 4 52.81 -20.23 -10.13
CA ILE A 4 51.41 -19.97 -9.69
C ILE A 4 50.83 -18.69 -10.32
N ILE A 5 51.65 -17.84 -10.96
CA ILE A 5 51.17 -16.54 -11.44
C ILE A 5 50.65 -16.58 -12.90
N ASN A 6 50.97 -17.61 -13.69
CA ASN A 6 50.53 -17.71 -15.09
C ASN A 6 49.20 -18.45 -15.33
N TRP A 7 48.53 -18.94 -14.28
CA TRP A 7 47.24 -19.64 -14.43
C TRP A 7 46.00 -18.74 -14.22
N LEU A 8 46.18 -17.49 -13.77
CA LEU A 8 45.07 -16.56 -13.54
C LEU A 8 44.76 -15.61 -14.70
N LEU A 9 45.59 -15.58 -15.76
CA LEU A 9 45.35 -14.75 -16.95
C LEU A 9 44.88 -15.54 -18.18
N LEU A 10 44.78 -16.86 -18.10
CA LEU A 10 44.31 -17.73 -19.19
C LEU A 10 42.91 -18.33 -18.96
N ALA A 11 42.26 -18.02 -17.83
CA ALA A 11 40.88 -18.43 -17.53
C ALA A 11 39.81 -17.39 -17.97
N ALA A 12 40.21 -16.27 -18.58
CA ALA A 12 39.31 -15.18 -19.00
C ALA A 12 38.96 -15.18 -20.50
N ALA A 13 39.30 -16.24 -21.26
CA ALA A 13 39.19 -16.24 -22.73
C ALA A 13 38.39 -17.40 -23.36
N LEU A 14 37.63 -18.19 -22.59
CA LEU A 14 36.72 -19.20 -23.16
C LEU A 14 35.39 -19.25 -22.42
N ALA A 15 34.48 -18.36 -22.82
CA ALA A 15 33.04 -18.63 -22.97
C ALA A 15 32.31 -17.35 -23.46
N TRP A 16 32.83 -16.69 -24.50
CA TRP A 16 31.98 -15.81 -25.30
C TRP A 16 31.33 -16.65 -26.38
N VAL A 17 30.34 -17.45 -25.99
CA VAL A 17 29.36 -17.94 -26.96
C VAL A 17 28.51 -16.72 -27.29
N PRO A 18 28.47 -16.23 -28.54
CA PRO A 18 27.44 -15.29 -28.90
C PRO A 18 26.14 -16.07 -28.73
N LEU A 19 25.36 -15.71 -27.71
CA LEU A 19 23.97 -16.10 -27.63
C LEU A 19 23.36 -15.52 -28.91
N ALA A 20 23.27 -16.35 -29.95
CA ALA A 20 22.48 -16.04 -31.12
C ALA A 20 21.12 -15.69 -30.55
N ALA A 21 20.76 -14.41 -30.68
CA ALA A 21 19.41 -13.97 -30.40
C ALA A 21 18.53 -14.89 -31.24
N THR A 22 17.87 -15.83 -30.59
CA THR A 22 16.67 -16.47 -31.14
C THR A 22 15.83 -15.30 -31.63
N PRO A 23 15.50 -15.22 -32.93
CA PRO A 23 14.63 -14.16 -33.39
C PRO A 23 13.38 -14.28 -32.54
N ALA A 24 13.17 -13.28 -31.68
CA ALA A 24 11.88 -13.08 -31.05
C ALA A 24 10.87 -13.16 -32.20
N ALA A 25 9.89 -14.05 -32.07
CA ALA A 25 8.82 -14.18 -33.03
C ALA A 25 8.07 -12.84 -33.12
N THR A 26 8.57 -11.90 -33.92
CA THR A 26 7.98 -10.58 -34.18
C THR A 26 6.93 -10.63 -35.30
N GLY A 27 6.26 -11.77 -35.44
CA GLY A 27 5.34 -12.02 -36.56
C GLY A 27 3.86 -11.80 -36.29
N THR A 28 3.42 -11.69 -35.02
CA THR A 28 1.98 -11.70 -34.67
C THR A 28 1.49 -10.42 -34.00
N GLY A 29 2.26 -9.80 -33.11
CA GLY A 29 1.80 -8.66 -32.31
C GLY A 29 1.48 -7.38 -33.09
N GLU A 30 2.15 -7.12 -34.22
CA GLU A 30 1.93 -5.89 -35.00
C GLU A 30 0.65 -5.97 -35.86
N SER A 31 0.33 -7.16 -36.38
CA SER A 31 -0.93 -7.46 -37.07
C SER A 31 -2.12 -7.42 -36.11
N ASP A 32 -1.96 -8.03 -34.93
CA ASP A 32 -3.01 -8.06 -33.91
C ASP A 32 -3.30 -6.66 -33.36
N MET A 33 -2.27 -5.82 -33.17
CA MET A 33 -2.44 -4.43 -32.76
C MET A 33 -3.10 -3.55 -33.82
N ALA A 34 -2.79 -3.76 -35.11
CA ALA A 34 -3.50 -3.09 -36.19
C ALA A 34 -5.00 -3.44 -36.18
N GLN A 35 -5.33 -4.70 -35.92
CA GLN A 35 -6.70 -5.17 -35.78
C GLN A 35 -7.40 -4.57 -34.55
N VAL A 36 -6.71 -4.51 -33.40
CA VAL A 36 -7.22 -3.84 -32.18
C VAL A 36 -7.57 -2.37 -32.46
N VAL A 37 -6.68 -1.63 -33.13
CA VAL A 37 -6.92 -0.23 -33.47
C VAL A 37 -8.11 -0.09 -34.42
N ALA A 38 -8.28 -0.98 -35.39
CA ALA A 38 -9.43 -0.98 -36.29
C ALA A 38 -10.75 -1.24 -35.54
N LEU A 39 -10.78 -2.23 -34.66
CA LEU A 39 -11.96 -2.60 -33.86
C LEU A 39 -12.34 -1.50 -32.86
N LEU A 40 -11.36 -0.86 -32.21
CA LEU A 40 -11.61 0.26 -31.29
C LEU A 40 -12.18 1.50 -32.02
N LYS A 41 -11.89 1.68 -33.33
CA LYS A 41 -12.43 2.77 -34.16
C LYS A 41 -13.90 2.56 -34.54
N SER A 42 -14.39 1.34 -34.44
CA SER A 42 -15.78 1.01 -34.74
C SER A 42 -16.76 1.87 -33.92
N LYS A 43 -17.94 2.13 -34.50
CA LYS A 43 -19.06 2.74 -33.76
C LYS A 43 -19.78 1.71 -32.86
N ARG A 44 -19.63 0.41 -33.12
CA ARG A 44 -20.34 -0.69 -32.43
C ARG A 44 -19.58 -1.13 -31.19
N PHE A 45 -20.30 -1.24 -30.07
CA PHE A 45 -19.70 -1.66 -28.80
C PHE A 45 -19.29 -3.13 -28.78
N GLN A 46 -19.92 -3.98 -29.60
CA GLN A 46 -19.52 -5.39 -29.75
C GLN A 46 -18.11 -5.53 -30.33
N GLU A 47 -17.82 -4.85 -31.44
CA GLU A 47 -16.50 -4.84 -32.09
C GLU A 47 -15.42 -4.27 -31.16
N ARG A 48 -15.73 -3.20 -30.40
CA ARG A 48 -14.80 -2.72 -29.36
C ARG A 48 -14.56 -3.74 -28.25
N GLY A 49 -15.55 -4.59 -27.98
CA GLY A 49 -15.42 -5.68 -27.02
C GLY A 49 -14.45 -6.76 -27.50
N GLU A 50 -14.44 -7.07 -28.80
CA GLU A 50 -13.47 -8.00 -29.40
C GLU A 50 -12.04 -7.45 -29.29
N ALA A 51 -11.85 -6.14 -29.47
CA ALA A 51 -10.55 -5.50 -29.26
C ALA A 51 -10.04 -5.68 -27.82
N VAL A 52 -10.94 -5.61 -26.83
CA VAL A 52 -10.61 -5.83 -25.42
C VAL A 52 -10.18 -7.28 -25.18
N ASP A 53 -10.84 -8.26 -25.82
CA ASP A 53 -10.44 -9.67 -25.69
C ASP A 53 -9.08 -9.95 -26.33
N LEU A 54 -8.79 -9.32 -27.48
CA LEU A 54 -7.49 -9.43 -28.12
C LEU A 54 -6.37 -8.86 -27.24
N LEU A 55 -6.59 -7.67 -26.67
CA LEU A 55 -5.66 -7.06 -25.71
C LEU A 55 -5.46 -7.92 -24.46
N ALA A 56 -6.51 -8.57 -23.97
CA ALA A 56 -6.42 -9.48 -22.81
C ALA A 56 -5.59 -10.74 -23.10
N ARG A 57 -5.63 -11.23 -24.35
CA ARG A 57 -4.88 -12.42 -24.80
C ARG A 57 -3.40 -12.13 -25.01
N ASP A 58 -3.10 -10.99 -25.64
CA ASP A 58 -1.72 -10.53 -25.87
C ASP A 58 -1.02 -10.20 -24.54
N GLY A 59 -1.73 -9.48 -23.66
CA GLY A 59 -1.23 -9.11 -22.34
C GLY A 59 -0.10 -8.07 -22.38
N GLY A 60 0.67 -8.01 -21.30
CA GLY A 60 1.81 -7.08 -21.15
C GLY A 60 1.42 -5.63 -20.80
N GLU A 61 2.44 -4.81 -20.51
CA GLU A 61 2.24 -3.43 -20.04
C GLU A 61 1.49 -2.57 -21.05
N ARG A 62 1.73 -2.76 -22.35
CA ARG A 62 1.09 -1.96 -23.41
C ARG A 62 -0.42 -2.19 -23.45
N ALA A 63 -0.86 -3.45 -23.44
CA ALA A 63 -2.28 -3.78 -23.43
C ALA A 63 -2.96 -3.28 -22.15
N ARG A 64 -2.28 -3.43 -21.01
CA ARG A 64 -2.72 -2.91 -19.71
C ARG A 64 -2.93 -1.40 -19.74
N SER A 65 -1.92 -0.62 -20.13
CA SER A 65 -2.00 0.84 -20.19
C SER A 65 -3.12 1.31 -21.14
N LEU A 66 -3.31 0.63 -22.26
CA LEU A 66 -4.41 0.92 -23.18
C LEU A 66 -5.78 0.70 -22.54
N LEU A 67 -5.97 -0.43 -21.85
CA LEU A 67 -7.22 -0.78 -21.18
C LEU A 67 -7.51 0.12 -19.97
N GLU A 68 -6.50 0.49 -19.18
CA GLU A 68 -6.62 1.44 -18.07
C GLU A 68 -7.02 2.82 -18.56
N ALA A 69 -6.31 3.35 -19.57
CA ALA A 69 -6.65 4.63 -20.19
C ALA A 69 -8.04 4.57 -20.84
N TYR A 70 -8.42 3.42 -21.41
CA TYR A 70 -9.77 3.26 -21.93
C TYR A 70 -10.81 3.29 -20.81
N LEU A 71 -10.60 2.57 -19.71
CA LEU A 71 -11.52 2.52 -18.56
C LEU A 71 -11.68 3.89 -17.88
N ALA A 72 -10.60 4.65 -17.76
CA ALA A 72 -10.59 6.01 -17.25
C ALA A 72 -11.24 7.02 -18.24
N GLY A 73 -11.43 6.62 -19.50
CA GLY A 73 -12.02 7.44 -20.53
C GLY A 73 -11.05 8.49 -21.10
N HIS A 74 -9.75 8.20 -21.02
CA HIS A 74 -8.64 8.97 -21.59
C HIS A 74 -8.24 8.53 -22.99
N LEU A 75 -8.97 7.58 -23.59
CA LEU A 75 -8.68 7.08 -24.93
C LEU A 75 -9.46 7.85 -26.02
N TYR A 76 -8.73 8.41 -26.99
CA TYR A 76 -9.25 9.26 -28.07
C TYR A 76 -8.61 8.91 -29.41
N TYR A 77 -9.24 9.35 -30.49
CA TYR A 77 -8.60 9.44 -31.81
C TYR A 77 -8.39 10.89 -32.22
N LEU A 78 -7.25 11.16 -32.84
CA LEU A 78 -7.01 12.41 -33.58
C LEU A 78 -7.86 12.43 -34.85
N LYS A 79 -8.63 13.49 -35.07
CA LYS A 79 -9.43 13.65 -36.31
C LYS A 79 -8.56 13.75 -37.56
N GLN A 80 -7.37 14.33 -37.43
CA GLN A 80 -6.34 14.33 -38.47
C GLN A 80 -5.45 13.09 -38.28
N GLY A 81 -5.31 12.27 -39.32
CA GLY A 81 -4.47 11.06 -39.30
C GLY A 81 -5.09 9.84 -38.62
N GLY A 82 -6.11 9.99 -37.76
CA GLY A 82 -6.82 8.86 -37.17
C GLY A 82 -5.99 8.05 -36.15
N ALA A 83 -4.88 8.61 -35.65
CA ALA A 83 -4.03 7.97 -34.64
C ALA A 83 -4.76 7.83 -33.29
N LEU A 84 -4.47 6.74 -32.59
CA LEU A 84 -4.98 6.47 -31.24
C LEU A 84 -4.09 7.21 -30.24
N VAL A 85 -4.69 8.01 -29.35
CA VAL A 85 -3.94 8.82 -28.39
C VAL A 85 -4.57 8.76 -27.01
N PHE A 86 -3.70 8.83 -25.99
CA PHE A 86 -4.12 9.17 -24.64
C PHE A 86 -4.30 10.68 -24.55
N ALA A 87 -5.38 11.14 -23.92
CA ALA A 87 -5.65 12.56 -23.76
C ALA A 87 -6.14 12.90 -22.35
N GLU A 88 -5.38 13.75 -21.68
CA GLU A 88 -5.69 14.28 -20.35
C GLU A 88 -5.96 15.79 -20.42
N ARG A 89 -6.87 16.26 -19.58
CA ARG A 89 -7.28 17.67 -19.61
C ARG A 89 -6.27 18.52 -18.85
N GLU A 90 -5.69 19.49 -19.55
CA GLU A 90 -4.77 20.47 -18.97
C GLU A 90 -5.35 21.88 -19.21
N GLY A 91 -6.09 22.37 -18.21
CA GLY A 91 -6.84 23.63 -18.30
C GLY A 91 -7.90 23.62 -19.41
N ARG A 92 -7.65 24.41 -20.47
CA ARG A 92 -8.51 24.55 -21.66
C ARG A 92 -8.09 23.66 -22.84
N LYS A 93 -6.93 23.00 -22.76
CA LYS A 93 -6.39 22.11 -23.80
C LYS A 93 -6.31 20.67 -23.29
N TYR A 94 -5.91 19.75 -24.16
CA TYR A 94 -5.65 18.35 -23.82
C TYR A 94 -4.19 18.05 -24.12
N ARG A 95 -3.48 17.50 -23.14
CA ARG A 95 -2.15 16.92 -23.33
C ARG A 95 -2.34 15.54 -23.95
N ILE A 96 -1.63 15.30 -25.04
CA ILE A 96 -1.73 14.04 -25.79
C ILE A 96 -0.40 13.31 -25.87
N SER A 97 -0.47 11.99 -25.76
CA SER A 97 0.61 11.06 -26.09
C SER A 97 0.07 9.97 -27.01
N ASP A 98 0.94 9.43 -27.85
CA ASP A 98 0.60 8.30 -28.71
C ASP A 98 0.29 7.07 -27.84
N ALA A 99 -0.82 6.39 -28.13
CA ALA A 99 -1.30 5.28 -27.32
C ALA A 99 -0.52 3.98 -27.55
N LEU A 100 0.27 3.91 -28.62
CA LEU A 100 1.08 2.76 -28.97
C LEU A 100 2.48 2.93 -28.41
N ASP A 101 3.19 4.01 -28.73
CA ASP A 101 4.61 4.16 -28.35
C ASP A 101 4.86 5.14 -27.18
N GLY A 102 3.80 5.76 -26.64
CA GLY A 102 3.88 6.63 -25.46
C GLY A 102 4.52 7.98 -25.73
N LYS A 103 4.90 8.30 -26.98
CA LYS A 103 5.56 9.57 -27.30
C LYS A 103 4.63 10.75 -27.07
N ALA A 104 5.15 11.80 -26.43
CA ALA A 104 4.40 13.04 -26.21
C ALA A 104 4.16 13.78 -27.53
N LEU A 105 2.89 14.02 -27.88
CA LEU A 105 2.46 14.70 -29.10
C LEU A 105 2.02 16.16 -28.84
N GLY A 106 2.14 16.63 -27.59
CA GLY A 106 1.93 18.01 -27.18
C GLY A 106 0.49 18.36 -26.77
N LEU A 107 0.11 19.63 -26.90
CA LEU A 107 -1.17 20.19 -26.44
C LEU A 107 -2.12 20.48 -27.61
N VAL A 108 -3.28 19.81 -27.60
CA VAL A 108 -4.32 19.99 -28.65
C VAL A 108 -5.64 20.53 -28.10
N LYS A 109 -6.44 21.14 -28.97
CA LYS A 109 -7.80 21.60 -28.63
C LYS A 109 -8.77 20.41 -28.65
N LYS A 110 -9.77 20.41 -27.75
CA LYS A 110 -10.83 19.38 -27.67
C LYS A 110 -11.47 19.04 -29.02
N ARG A 111 -11.62 20.02 -29.92
CA ARG A 111 -12.23 19.85 -31.25
C ARG A 111 -11.46 18.91 -32.19
N SER A 112 -10.16 18.74 -31.96
CA SER A 112 -9.27 17.87 -32.74
C SER A 112 -9.33 16.41 -32.30
N LEU A 113 -9.98 16.13 -31.16
CA LEU A 113 -10.08 14.81 -30.57
C LEU A 113 -11.49 14.25 -30.69
N ARG A 114 -11.60 12.94 -30.87
CA ARG A 114 -12.85 12.19 -30.81
C ARG A 114 -12.74 11.10 -29.76
N LYS A 115 -13.54 11.22 -28.69
CA LYS A 115 -13.52 10.27 -27.56
C LYS A 115 -14.05 8.90 -27.97
N ILE A 116 -13.37 7.83 -27.53
CA ILE A 116 -13.90 6.48 -27.62
C ILE A 116 -14.89 6.27 -26.47
N LYS A 117 -16.17 6.08 -26.80
CA LYS A 117 -17.23 5.92 -25.79
C LYS A 117 -17.18 4.54 -25.14
N LEU A 118 -17.67 4.47 -23.90
CA LEU A 118 -17.85 3.25 -23.12
C LEU A 118 -19.34 3.12 -22.73
N ASN A 119 -19.83 1.90 -22.62
CA ASN A 119 -21.07 1.56 -21.94
C ASN A 119 -20.77 0.66 -20.73
N ASN A 120 -21.75 0.42 -19.86
CA ASN A 120 -21.53 -0.34 -18.63
C ASN A 120 -21.03 -1.78 -18.90
N ARG A 121 -21.53 -2.42 -19.95
CA ARG A 121 -21.10 -3.77 -20.36
C ARG A 121 -19.62 -3.81 -20.76
N LEU A 122 -19.17 -2.84 -21.56
CA LEU A 122 -17.77 -2.76 -21.99
C LEU A 122 -16.85 -2.38 -20.83
N ARG A 123 -17.30 -1.54 -19.89
CA ARG A 123 -16.54 -1.26 -18.66
C ARG A 123 -16.34 -2.52 -17.82
N SER A 124 -17.38 -3.35 -17.68
CA SER A 124 -17.26 -4.64 -17.00
C SER A 124 -16.24 -5.54 -17.69
N ARG A 125 -16.34 -5.66 -19.03
CA ARG A 125 -15.43 -6.49 -19.83
C ARG A 125 -13.97 -6.03 -19.72
N ILE A 126 -13.70 -4.73 -19.75
CA ILE A 126 -12.36 -4.17 -19.59
C ILE A 126 -11.78 -4.50 -18.20
N ARG A 127 -12.58 -4.42 -17.14
CA ARG A 127 -12.11 -4.80 -15.79
C ARG A 127 -11.75 -6.28 -15.71
N SER A 128 -12.57 -7.15 -16.29
CA SER A 128 -12.26 -8.59 -16.36
C SER A 128 -10.99 -8.86 -17.18
N ALA A 129 -10.80 -8.13 -18.29
CA ALA A 129 -9.57 -8.22 -19.10
C ALA A 129 -8.33 -7.75 -18.33
N LEU A 130 -8.40 -6.61 -17.64
CA LEU A 130 -7.32 -6.11 -16.79
C LEU A 130 -6.96 -7.10 -15.69
N ALA A 131 -7.96 -7.69 -15.02
CA ALA A 131 -7.71 -8.72 -14.01
C ALA A 131 -6.92 -9.91 -14.58
N VAL A 132 -7.29 -10.41 -15.76
CA VAL A 132 -6.56 -11.51 -16.43
C VAL A 132 -5.11 -11.13 -16.76
N ILE A 133 -4.89 -9.90 -17.21
CA ILE A 133 -3.54 -9.40 -17.52
C ILE A 133 -2.72 -9.29 -16.23
N ASP A 134 -3.27 -8.65 -15.20
CA ASP A 134 -2.57 -8.43 -13.93
C ASP A 134 -2.23 -9.74 -13.22
N LEU A 135 -3.07 -10.77 -13.35
CA LEU A 135 -2.82 -12.12 -12.83
C LEU A 135 -1.67 -12.86 -13.53
N ARG A 136 -1.29 -12.44 -14.74
CA ARG A 136 -0.20 -13.03 -15.53
C ARG A 136 1.03 -12.12 -15.62
N ASP A 137 1.02 -11.01 -14.90
CA ASP A 137 2.12 -10.05 -14.92
C ASP A 137 3.41 -10.71 -14.37
N PRO A 138 4.59 -10.45 -14.94
CA PRO A 138 5.85 -10.95 -14.40
C PRO A 138 6.14 -10.49 -12.96
N ASP A 139 5.64 -9.33 -12.54
CA ASP A 139 5.83 -8.78 -11.19
C ASP A 139 4.89 -9.43 -10.16
N PRO A 140 5.41 -10.14 -9.14
CA PRO A 140 4.58 -10.76 -8.11
C PRO A 140 3.77 -9.76 -7.29
N ALA A 141 4.23 -8.51 -7.12
CA ALA A 141 3.48 -7.51 -6.38
C ALA A 141 2.18 -7.13 -7.10
N ARG A 142 2.22 -7.07 -8.44
CA ARG A 142 1.04 -6.79 -9.27
C ARG A 142 0.08 -7.98 -9.30
N ARG A 143 0.59 -9.21 -9.41
CA ARG A 143 -0.23 -10.42 -9.28
C ARG A 143 -0.93 -10.48 -7.92
N LEU A 144 -0.19 -10.22 -6.83
CA LEU A 144 -0.75 -10.20 -5.49
C LEU A 144 -1.87 -9.17 -5.33
N ALA A 145 -1.68 -7.96 -5.86
CA ALA A 145 -2.70 -6.92 -5.83
C ALA A 145 -3.96 -7.32 -6.63
N ALA A 146 -3.79 -7.98 -7.78
CA ALA A 146 -4.90 -8.46 -8.60
C ALA A 146 -5.72 -9.54 -7.88
N VAL A 147 -5.06 -10.55 -7.31
CA VAL A 147 -5.75 -11.61 -6.56
C VAL A 147 -6.39 -11.04 -5.28
N GLY A 148 -5.75 -10.09 -4.60
CA GLY A 148 -6.31 -9.41 -3.44
C GLY A 148 -7.64 -8.70 -3.74
N GLN A 149 -7.78 -8.06 -4.91
CA GLN A 149 -9.06 -7.47 -5.32
C GLN A 149 -10.17 -8.50 -5.52
N MET A 150 -9.82 -9.72 -5.96
CA MET A 150 -10.76 -10.83 -6.09
C MET A 150 -11.19 -11.36 -4.71
N LEU A 151 -10.29 -11.31 -3.72
CA LEU A 151 -10.60 -11.69 -2.34
C LEU A 151 -11.60 -10.74 -1.68
N ASP A 152 -11.50 -9.43 -1.95
CA ASP A 152 -12.44 -8.42 -1.47
C ASP A 152 -13.84 -8.56 -2.09
N ARG A 153 -13.93 -9.09 -3.32
CA ARG A 153 -15.17 -9.31 -4.06
C ARG A 153 -15.21 -10.71 -4.69
N PRO A 154 -15.51 -11.75 -3.90
CA PRO A 154 -15.52 -13.11 -4.38
C PRO A 154 -16.57 -13.30 -5.48
N ASP A 155 -16.14 -13.78 -6.64
CA ASP A 155 -17.00 -14.12 -7.77
C ASP A 155 -16.62 -15.54 -8.27
N PRO A 156 -17.55 -16.52 -8.23
CA PRO A 156 -17.28 -17.88 -8.67
C PRO A 156 -16.71 -17.96 -10.09
N GLY A 157 -17.15 -17.08 -11.00
CA GLY A 157 -16.67 -17.05 -12.37
C GLY A 157 -15.22 -16.58 -12.52
N GLN A 158 -14.73 -15.78 -11.57
CA GLN A 158 -13.35 -15.28 -11.58
C GLN A 158 -12.39 -16.29 -10.94
N ALA A 159 -12.83 -17.03 -9.92
CA ALA A 159 -12.02 -18.07 -9.29
C ALA A 159 -11.63 -19.19 -10.27
N ALA A 160 -12.51 -19.54 -11.23
CA ALA A 160 -12.20 -20.48 -12.30
C ALA A 160 -11.00 -20.04 -13.18
N LEU A 161 -10.68 -18.74 -13.21
CA LEU A 161 -9.51 -18.22 -13.94
C LEU A 161 -8.19 -18.49 -13.19
N LEU A 162 -8.25 -18.71 -11.87
CA LEU A 162 -7.08 -18.91 -11.03
C LEU A 162 -6.61 -20.37 -11.00
N GLU A 163 -7.50 -21.34 -11.16
CA GLU A 163 -7.16 -22.77 -11.16
C GLU A 163 -6.02 -23.14 -12.13
N PRO A 164 -6.02 -22.72 -13.41
CA PRO A 164 -4.89 -23.01 -14.31
C PRO A 164 -3.61 -22.23 -13.99
N LEU A 165 -3.72 -21.11 -13.26
CA LEU A 165 -2.59 -20.26 -12.88
C LEU A 165 -1.89 -20.75 -11.60
N LEU A 166 -2.63 -21.38 -10.69
CA LEU A 166 -2.08 -21.94 -9.45
C LEU A 166 -0.91 -22.90 -9.69
N GLY A 167 -1.00 -23.75 -10.72
CA GLY A 167 0.06 -24.69 -11.08
C GLY A 167 1.32 -24.04 -11.65
N GLN A 168 1.23 -22.78 -12.08
CA GLN A 168 2.33 -22.02 -12.70
C GLN A 168 2.88 -20.94 -11.76
N GLU A 169 2.17 -20.62 -10.68
CA GLU A 169 2.56 -19.56 -9.76
C GLU A 169 3.77 -19.98 -8.92
N HIS A 170 4.82 -19.17 -8.93
CA HIS A 170 6.07 -19.46 -8.22
C HIS A 170 6.21 -18.66 -6.92
N ASP A 171 5.53 -17.50 -6.78
CA ASP A 171 5.59 -16.71 -5.55
C ASP A 171 4.65 -17.33 -4.48
N PRO A 172 5.16 -17.69 -3.29
CA PRO A 172 4.36 -18.37 -2.27
C PRO A 172 3.22 -17.49 -1.73
N ARG A 173 3.41 -16.17 -1.66
CA ARG A 173 2.37 -15.25 -1.16
C ARG A 173 1.24 -15.12 -2.18
N VAL A 174 1.57 -15.00 -3.46
CA VAL A 174 0.56 -14.94 -4.52
C VAL A 174 -0.23 -16.24 -4.56
N ARG A 175 0.47 -17.39 -4.49
CA ARG A 175 -0.17 -18.71 -4.47
C ARG A 175 -1.14 -18.87 -3.30
N GLU A 176 -0.73 -18.50 -2.09
CA GLU A 176 -1.58 -18.56 -0.89
C GLU A 176 -2.89 -17.77 -1.09
N VAL A 177 -2.81 -16.53 -1.60
CA VAL A 177 -4.01 -15.72 -1.86
C VAL A 177 -4.88 -16.33 -2.97
N MET A 178 -4.27 -16.89 -4.02
CA MET A 178 -5.03 -17.58 -5.08
C MET A 178 -5.77 -18.80 -4.55
N GLU A 179 -5.13 -19.61 -3.69
CA GLU A 179 -5.74 -20.78 -3.05
C GLU A 179 -6.95 -20.39 -2.21
N ILE A 180 -6.86 -19.29 -1.46
CA ILE A 180 -7.98 -18.77 -0.66
C ILE A 180 -9.15 -18.37 -1.56
N VAL A 181 -8.90 -17.63 -2.65
CA VAL A 181 -9.96 -17.21 -3.58
C VAL A 181 -10.63 -18.42 -4.25
N VAL A 182 -9.84 -19.43 -4.64
CA VAL A 182 -10.37 -20.68 -5.21
C VAL A 182 -11.19 -21.44 -4.17
N ALA A 183 -10.69 -21.61 -2.95
CA ALA A 183 -11.41 -22.26 -1.86
C ALA A 183 -12.74 -21.54 -1.54
N LEU A 184 -12.76 -20.20 -1.53
CA LEU A 184 -13.98 -19.42 -1.35
C LEU A 184 -15.03 -19.71 -2.42
N SER A 185 -14.62 -19.90 -3.67
CA SER A 185 -15.56 -20.25 -4.74
C SER A 185 -16.11 -21.67 -4.62
N ARG A 186 -15.32 -22.60 -4.06
CA ARG A 186 -15.72 -23.99 -3.81
C ARG A 186 -16.72 -24.13 -2.66
N LEU A 187 -16.83 -23.14 -1.77
CA LEU A 187 -17.86 -23.13 -0.71
C LEU A 187 -19.29 -23.13 -1.28
N THR A 188 -19.50 -22.57 -2.48
CA THR A 188 -20.80 -22.54 -3.16
C THR A 188 -20.99 -23.72 -4.13
N SER A 189 -20.07 -24.68 -4.16
CA SER A 189 -20.18 -25.85 -5.05
C SER A 189 -21.32 -26.77 -4.63
N ASP A 190 -21.93 -27.44 -5.63
CA ASP A 190 -22.94 -28.47 -5.42
C ASP A 190 -22.35 -29.75 -4.79
N ASP A 191 -21.04 -29.99 -4.96
CA ASP A 191 -20.34 -31.16 -4.41
C ASP A 191 -20.03 -30.98 -2.91
N PRO A 192 -20.62 -31.80 -2.02
CA PRO A 192 -20.33 -31.75 -0.59
C PRO A 192 -18.85 -31.98 -0.23
N ARG A 193 -18.12 -32.75 -1.04
CA ARG A 193 -16.69 -33.02 -0.80
C ARG A 193 -15.86 -31.75 -1.03
N GLN A 194 -16.12 -31.04 -2.13
CA GLN A 194 -15.44 -29.78 -2.44
C GLN A 194 -15.72 -28.70 -1.38
N ARG A 195 -16.96 -28.63 -0.88
CA ARG A 195 -17.29 -27.71 0.21
C ARG A 195 -16.51 -28.03 1.48
N THR A 196 -16.38 -29.31 1.82
CA THR A 196 -15.68 -29.74 3.03
C THR A 196 -14.18 -29.44 2.94
N GLU A 197 -13.54 -29.79 1.81
CA GLU A 197 -12.14 -29.49 1.52
C GLU A 197 -11.87 -27.97 1.57
N ALA A 198 -12.78 -27.17 0.99
CA ALA A 198 -12.67 -25.72 1.04
C ALA A 198 -12.73 -25.16 2.46
N VAL A 199 -13.61 -25.67 3.33
CA VAL A 199 -13.67 -25.26 4.74
C VAL A 199 -12.38 -25.60 5.47
N GLU A 200 -11.78 -26.77 5.20
CA GLU A 200 -10.51 -27.18 5.79
C GLU A 200 -9.34 -26.31 5.31
N LEU A 201 -9.26 -26.00 4.02
CA LEU A 201 -8.23 -25.10 3.47
C LEU A 201 -8.34 -23.67 4.04
N LEU A 202 -9.57 -23.20 4.26
CA LEU A 202 -9.84 -21.88 4.83
C LEU A 202 -9.67 -21.84 6.35
N SER A 203 -9.60 -23.01 7.02
CA SER A 203 -9.43 -23.10 8.46
C SER A 203 -8.09 -22.51 8.88
N GLY A 204 -8.15 -21.38 9.57
CA GLY A 204 -6.98 -20.66 10.08
C GLY A 204 -6.52 -19.48 9.22
N ASN A 205 -7.22 -19.17 8.13
CA ASN A 205 -7.04 -17.92 7.43
C ASN A 205 -7.85 -16.79 8.10
N VAL A 206 -7.17 -15.72 8.52
CA VAL A 206 -7.79 -14.63 9.29
C VAL A 206 -8.43 -13.53 8.44
N HIS A 207 -8.53 -13.73 7.11
CA HIS A 207 -9.07 -12.70 6.24
C HIS A 207 -10.59 -12.47 6.46
N PRO A 208 -11.08 -11.22 6.49
CA PRO A 208 -12.51 -10.93 6.72
C PRO A 208 -13.45 -11.62 5.73
N ALA A 209 -13.05 -11.71 4.46
CA ALA A 209 -13.83 -12.40 3.42
C ALA A 209 -14.08 -13.88 3.75
N VAL A 210 -13.10 -14.55 4.34
CA VAL A 210 -13.18 -15.97 4.74
C VAL A 210 -14.17 -16.14 5.89
N ARG A 211 -14.02 -15.36 6.95
CA ARG A 211 -14.97 -15.38 8.08
C ARG A 211 -16.40 -15.12 7.61
N ASN A 212 -16.59 -14.12 6.76
CA ASN A 212 -17.90 -13.76 6.24
C ASN A 212 -18.50 -14.89 5.40
N ALA A 213 -17.71 -15.54 4.54
CA ALA A 213 -18.16 -16.66 3.72
C ALA A 213 -18.54 -17.88 4.57
N LEU A 214 -17.70 -18.26 5.55
CA LEU A 214 -17.97 -19.36 6.48
C LEU A 214 -19.21 -19.09 7.35
N THR A 215 -19.37 -17.86 7.84
CA THR A 215 -20.54 -17.47 8.65
C THR A 215 -21.84 -17.57 7.84
N ARG A 216 -21.83 -17.14 6.57
CA ARG A 216 -22.98 -17.30 5.67
C ARG A 216 -23.27 -18.78 5.41
N LEU A 217 -22.25 -19.56 5.07
CA LEU A 217 -22.42 -21.00 4.83
C LEU A 217 -22.97 -21.74 6.07
N GLN A 218 -22.58 -21.32 7.28
CA GLN A 218 -23.11 -21.87 8.53
C GLN A 218 -24.60 -21.60 8.72
N GLN A 219 -25.11 -20.47 8.22
CA GLN A 219 -26.53 -20.12 8.31
C GLN A 219 -27.37 -20.84 7.24
N GLU A 220 -26.77 -21.14 6.09
CA GLU A 220 -27.45 -21.75 4.94
C GLU A 220 -27.41 -23.29 4.99
N THR A 221 -26.43 -23.89 5.67
CA THR A 221 -26.24 -25.34 5.65
C THR A 221 -27.21 -26.08 6.58
N GLY A 222 -27.84 -27.14 6.05
CA GLY A 222 -28.63 -28.09 6.84
C GLY A 222 -27.87 -29.35 7.26
N ASP A 223 -26.61 -29.52 6.84
CA ASP A 223 -25.81 -30.72 7.10
C ASP A 223 -25.07 -30.63 8.46
N PRO A 224 -25.37 -31.52 9.43
CA PRO A 224 -24.71 -31.52 10.74
C PRO A 224 -23.19 -31.81 10.70
N ALA A 225 -22.71 -32.55 9.70
CA ALA A 225 -21.28 -32.83 9.56
C ALA A 225 -20.53 -31.57 9.10
N LEU A 226 -21.01 -30.93 8.03
CA LEU A 226 -20.45 -29.69 7.51
C LEU A 226 -20.51 -28.55 8.53
N SER A 227 -21.63 -28.41 9.26
CA SER A 227 -21.76 -27.42 10.32
C SER A 227 -20.69 -27.55 11.40
N ARG A 228 -20.34 -28.77 11.82
CA ARG A 228 -19.26 -28.98 12.82
C ARG A 228 -17.90 -28.55 12.27
N ASN A 229 -17.64 -28.79 10.99
CA ASN A 229 -16.38 -28.40 10.35
C ASN A 229 -16.27 -26.86 10.23
N ILE A 230 -17.36 -26.19 9.83
CA ILE A 230 -17.41 -24.73 9.75
C ILE A 230 -17.22 -24.10 11.14
N GLN A 231 -17.89 -24.64 12.16
CA GLN A 231 -17.75 -24.15 13.52
C GLN A 231 -16.31 -24.24 14.02
N ARG A 232 -15.64 -25.39 13.83
CA ARG A 232 -14.21 -25.53 14.17
C ARG A 232 -13.32 -24.56 13.40
N ALA A 233 -13.59 -24.34 12.12
CA ALA A 233 -12.84 -23.38 11.31
C ALA A 233 -13.02 -21.95 11.83
N LEU A 234 -14.24 -21.55 12.20
CA LEU A 234 -14.53 -20.25 12.79
C LEU A 234 -13.86 -20.09 14.17
N GLU A 235 -13.89 -21.11 15.03
CA GLU A 235 -13.21 -21.12 16.34
C GLU A 235 -11.70 -20.95 16.18
N ASN A 236 -11.07 -21.63 15.21
CA ASN A 236 -9.66 -21.48 14.90
C ASN A 236 -9.31 -20.07 14.42
N ILE A 237 -10.17 -19.46 13.57
CA ILE A 237 -9.97 -18.09 13.08
C ILE A 237 -10.09 -17.09 14.23
N GLU A 238 -11.13 -17.21 15.06
CA GLU A 238 -11.36 -16.33 16.21
C GLU A 238 -10.23 -16.44 17.23
N GLY A 239 -9.74 -17.64 17.53
CA GLY A 239 -8.60 -17.85 18.42
C GLY A 239 -7.32 -17.17 17.92
N LYS A 240 -7.03 -17.22 16.61
CA LYS A 240 -5.89 -16.50 16.01
C LYS A 240 -6.06 -14.98 16.09
N LEU A 241 -7.25 -14.47 15.79
CA LEU A 241 -7.55 -13.04 15.88
C LEU A 241 -7.39 -12.52 17.31
N GLN A 242 -7.87 -13.26 18.30
CA GLN A 242 -7.70 -12.92 19.72
C GLN A 242 -6.23 -12.93 20.14
N LEU A 243 -5.45 -13.92 19.69
CA LEU A 243 -4.02 -13.97 19.97
C LEU A 243 -3.28 -12.77 19.36
N TYR A 244 -3.55 -12.43 18.09
CA TYR A 244 -2.95 -11.27 17.45
C TYR A 244 -3.37 -9.96 18.13
N GLY A 245 -4.66 -9.79 18.44
CA GLY A 245 -5.14 -8.64 19.18
C GLY A 245 -4.52 -8.53 20.58
N PHE A 246 -4.29 -9.66 21.26
CA PHE A 246 -3.58 -9.67 22.54
C PHE A 246 -2.12 -9.22 22.39
N LEU A 247 -1.39 -9.74 21.39
CA LEU A 247 0.00 -9.35 21.13
C LEU A 247 0.12 -7.86 20.76
N GLU A 248 -0.80 -7.37 19.94
CA GLU A 248 -0.90 -5.96 19.56
C GLU A 248 -1.15 -5.08 20.79
N ASN A 249 -2.15 -5.43 21.62
CA ASN A 249 -2.44 -4.71 22.85
C ASN A 249 -1.28 -4.74 23.85
N LEU A 250 -0.59 -5.88 23.96
CA LEU A 250 0.60 -5.99 24.80
C LEU A 250 1.73 -5.08 24.28
N PHE A 251 1.95 -5.05 22.98
CA PHE A 251 2.94 -4.16 22.36
C PHE A 251 2.59 -2.69 22.61
N PHE A 252 1.34 -2.28 22.39
CA PHE A 252 0.89 -0.91 22.69
C PHE A 252 1.00 -0.58 24.18
N GLY A 253 0.64 -1.50 25.06
CA GLY A 253 0.75 -1.35 26.51
C GLY A 253 2.20 -1.20 26.97
N LEU A 254 3.12 -2.02 26.44
CA LEU A 254 4.55 -1.93 26.71
C LEU A 254 5.15 -0.63 26.14
N SER A 255 4.76 -0.24 24.93
CA SER A 255 5.20 0.99 24.29
C SER A 255 4.79 2.22 25.10
N LEU A 256 3.48 2.37 25.38
CA LEU A 256 2.96 3.47 26.19
C LEU A 256 3.53 3.45 27.61
N GLY A 257 3.59 2.27 28.23
CA GLY A 257 4.18 2.08 29.55
C GLY A 257 5.64 2.50 29.61
N SER A 258 6.45 2.19 28.58
CA SER A 258 7.86 2.59 28.52
C SER A 258 8.03 4.11 28.47
N VAL A 259 7.17 4.81 27.72
CA VAL A 259 7.17 6.28 27.65
C VAL A 259 6.79 6.88 29.00
N LEU A 260 5.78 6.34 29.67
CA LEU A 260 5.39 6.79 31.02
C LEU A 260 6.49 6.54 32.05
N VAL A 261 7.15 5.39 32.00
CA VAL A 261 8.29 5.07 32.88
C VAL A 261 9.45 6.02 32.62
N LEU A 262 9.79 6.28 31.35
CA LEU A 262 10.84 7.24 31.00
C LEU A 262 10.51 8.65 31.49
N ALA A 263 9.27 9.10 31.32
CA ALA A 263 8.80 10.39 31.82
C ALA A 263 8.87 10.48 33.36
N ALA A 264 8.45 9.41 34.05
CA ALA A 264 8.48 9.30 35.50
C ALA A 264 9.91 9.28 36.05
N ILE A 265 10.84 8.58 35.39
CA ILE A 265 12.27 8.60 35.75
C ILE A 265 12.83 10.02 35.63
N GLY A 266 12.50 10.75 34.56
CA GLY A 266 12.89 12.16 34.41
C GLY A 266 12.40 13.05 35.56
N LEU A 267 11.14 12.86 35.97
CA LEU A 267 10.58 13.58 37.12
C LEU A 267 11.28 13.17 38.44
N ALA A 268 11.55 11.88 38.64
CA ALA A 268 12.22 11.37 39.84
C ALA A 268 13.65 11.90 39.97
N ILE A 269 14.41 11.97 38.87
CA ILE A 269 15.78 12.51 38.85
C ILE A 269 15.77 14.01 39.17
N THR A 270 14.88 14.78 38.51
CA THR A 270 14.81 16.23 38.74
C THR A 270 14.40 16.58 40.16
N PHE A 271 13.39 15.90 40.72
CA PHE A 271 13.01 16.05 42.12
C PHE A 271 14.12 15.59 43.08
N GLY A 272 14.73 14.44 42.82
CA GLY A 272 15.72 13.83 43.71
C GLY A 272 17.01 14.64 43.85
N VAL A 273 17.45 15.32 42.79
CA VAL A 273 18.68 16.13 42.82
C VAL A 273 18.43 17.55 43.34
N MET A 274 17.31 18.19 42.99
CA MET A 274 17.05 19.59 43.33
C MET A 274 16.20 19.79 44.59
N GLY A 275 15.50 18.76 45.07
CA GLY A 275 14.57 18.86 46.21
C GLY A 275 13.35 19.75 45.92
N VAL A 276 13.05 19.99 44.65
CA VAL A 276 12.00 20.89 44.16
C VAL A 276 10.97 20.12 43.36
N ILE A 277 9.68 20.37 43.60
CA ILE A 277 8.58 19.78 42.81
C ILE A 277 8.41 20.58 41.52
N ASN A 278 8.71 19.97 40.37
CA ASN A 278 8.57 20.60 39.05
C ASN A 278 7.26 20.18 38.36
N MET A 279 6.25 21.06 38.37
CA MET A 279 4.98 20.82 37.67
C MET A 279 5.06 21.10 36.16
N ALA A 280 6.06 21.84 35.68
CA ALA A 280 6.24 22.16 34.26
C ALA A 280 6.94 21.05 33.46
N HIS A 281 7.32 19.94 34.09
CA HIS A 281 8.05 18.84 33.44
C HIS A 281 7.35 18.29 32.19
N GLY A 282 6.02 18.13 32.25
CA GLY A 282 5.21 17.69 31.11
C GLY A 282 5.31 18.63 29.91
N GLU A 283 5.49 19.93 30.15
CA GLU A 283 5.64 20.94 29.10
C GLU A 283 7.01 20.87 28.42
N LEU A 284 8.06 20.44 29.12
CA LEU A 284 9.37 20.19 28.51
C LEU A 284 9.34 18.97 27.58
N ILE A 285 8.56 17.94 27.92
CA ILE A 285 8.28 16.79 27.05
C ILE A 285 7.50 17.27 25.82
N MET A 286 6.47 18.10 26.02
CA MET A 286 5.70 18.70 24.93
C MET A 286 6.60 19.48 23.97
N ILE A 287 7.49 20.35 24.47
CA ILE A 287 8.43 21.12 23.63
C ILE A 287 9.32 20.20 22.79
N GLY A 288 9.79 19.08 23.34
CA GLY A 288 10.55 18.08 22.60
C GLY A 288 9.73 17.45 21.46
N ALA A 289 8.45 17.13 21.71
CA ALA A 289 7.54 16.61 20.68
C ALA A 289 7.31 17.63 19.56
N TYR A 290 7.03 18.91 19.90
CA TYR A 290 6.86 19.97 18.90
C TYR A 290 8.15 20.29 18.13
N THR A 291 9.32 20.06 18.72
CA THR A 291 10.60 20.18 18.00
C THR A 291 10.66 19.20 16.82
N THR A 292 10.14 17.97 16.98
CA THR A 292 10.04 17.01 15.87
C THR A 292 9.15 17.52 14.75
N TYR A 293 7.99 18.07 15.09
CA TYR A 293 7.09 18.68 14.11
C TYR A 293 7.76 19.84 13.35
N VAL A 294 8.46 20.74 14.06
CA VAL A 294 9.19 21.85 13.43
C VAL A 294 10.30 21.33 12.51
N MET A 295 11.04 20.30 12.91
CA MET A 295 12.08 19.69 12.08
C MET A 295 11.55 19.15 10.75
N GLN A 296 10.33 18.61 10.74
CA GLN A 296 9.68 18.18 9.50
C GLN A 296 9.31 19.34 8.59
N LEU A 297 8.83 20.45 9.16
CA LEU A 297 8.56 21.66 8.39
C LEU A 297 9.84 22.25 7.79
N LEU A 298 10.98 22.11 8.46
CA LEU A 298 12.28 22.60 8.00
C LEU A 298 12.91 21.71 6.92
N LEU A 299 12.55 20.42 6.86
CA LEU A 299 13.12 19.44 5.92
C LEU A 299 12.03 18.80 5.03
N PRO A 300 11.32 19.60 4.21
CA PRO A 300 10.27 19.08 3.34
C PRO A 300 10.86 18.09 2.31
N GLY A 301 10.27 16.90 2.21
CA GLY A 301 10.68 15.85 1.27
C GLY A 301 11.68 14.83 1.83
N SER A 302 12.07 14.93 3.11
CA SER A 302 12.94 13.94 3.76
C SER A 302 12.48 13.59 5.19
N PRO A 303 11.28 13.00 5.37
CA PRO A 303 10.71 12.73 6.70
C PRO A 303 11.63 11.89 7.59
N GLY A 304 12.29 10.87 7.03
CA GLY A 304 13.23 10.04 7.78
C GLY A 304 14.45 10.80 8.32
N ALA A 305 14.99 11.76 7.56
CA ALA A 305 16.10 12.61 8.03
C ALA A 305 15.63 13.59 9.11
N ALA A 306 14.41 14.12 8.98
CA ALA A 306 13.81 15.02 9.96
C ALA A 306 13.61 14.34 11.33
N VAL A 307 13.14 13.08 11.35
CA VAL A 307 12.99 12.29 12.58
C VAL A 307 14.34 11.98 13.23
N LEU A 308 15.36 11.64 12.43
CA LEU A 308 16.69 11.33 13.00
C LEU A 308 17.34 12.57 13.61
N LEU A 309 17.21 13.73 12.95
CA LEU A 309 17.75 15.01 13.43
C LEU A 309 16.90 15.62 14.56
N SER A 310 15.63 15.23 14.72
CA SER A 310 14.79 15.73 15.80
C SER A 310 15.22 15.21 17.16
N ILE A 311 15.84 14.04 17.26
CA ILE A 311 16.35 13.50 18.53
C ILE A 311 17.35 14.50 19.16
N PRO A 312 18.52 14.79 18.56
CA PRO A 312 19.46 15.75 19.15
C PRO A 312 18.87 17.16 19.26
N ALA A 313 18.05 17.59 18.29
CA ALA A 313 17.42 18.91 18.35
C ALA A 313 16.46 19.05 19.54
N ALA A 314 15.64 18.03 19.83
CA ALA A 314 14.71 18.05 20.96
C ALA A 314 15.46 18.12 22.29
N PHE A 315 16.57 17.39 22.45
CA PHE A 315 17.43 17.50 23.63
C PHE A 315 18.00 18.91 23.78
N LEU A 316 18.49 19.52 22.70
CA LEU A 316 19.04 20.88 22.74
C LEU A 316 17.96 21.92 23.06
N VAL A 317 16.82 21.88 22.38
CA VAL A 317 15.73 22.84 22.57
C VAL A 317 15.13 22.73 23.97
N SER A 318 14.75 21.52 24.40
CA SER A 318 14.20 21.32 25.76
C SER A 318 15.24 21.63 26.84
N GLY A 319 16.53 21.32 26.60
CA GLY A 319 17.63 21.67 27.51
C GLY A 319 17.82 23.18 27.64
N LEU A 320 17.78 23.93 26.54
CA LEU A 320 17.89 25.40 26.55
C LEU A 320 16.72 26.03 27.30
N VAL A 321 15.49 25.55 27.08
CA VAL A 321 14.31 26.02 27.82
C VAL A 321 14.44 25.70 29.31
N GLY A 322 14.90 24.49 29.65
CA GLY A 322 15.18 24.09 31.03
C GLY A 322 16.20 25.01 31.72
N ILE A 323 17.31 25.32 31.06
CA ILE A 323 18.33 26.26 31.57
C ILE A 323 17.75 27.66 31.78
N ALA A 324 16.90 28.13 30.87
CA ALA A 324 16.25 29.43 30.97
C ALA A 324 15.32 29.49 32.20
N ILE A 325 14.52 28.44 32.42
CA ILE A 325 13.65 28.33 33.59
C ILE A 325 14.46 28.26 34.89
N GLU A 326 15.52 27.45 34.89
CA GLU A 326 16.39 27.26 36.04
C GLU A 326 17.06 28.57 36.48
N ARG A 327 17.73 29.24 35.54
CA ARG A 327 18.45 30.49 35.83
C ARG A 327 17.52 31.68 36.05
N GLY A 328 16.35 31.68 35.41
CA GLY A 328 15.41 32.80 35.45
C GLY A 328 14.47 32.77 36.65
N VAL A 329 14.09 31.58 37.12
CA VAL A 329 13.03 31.44 38.14
C VAL A 329 13.46 30.52 39.28
N ILE A 330 13.77 29.26 39.00
CA ILE A 330 13.92 28.22 40.04
C ILE A 330 15.08 28.54 40.99
N ARG A 331 16.22 29.02 40.46
CA ARG A 331 17.40 29.36 41.28
C ARG A 331 17.12 30.37 42.39
N PHE A 332 16.17 31.28 42.18
CA PHE A 332 15.82 32.31 43.16
C PHE A 332 14.87 31.82 44.25
N LEU A 333 14.27 30.64 44.05
CA LEU A 333 13.24 30.07 44.92
C LEU A 333 13.73 28.83 45.68
N TYR A 334 15.01 28.49 45.58
CA TYR A 334 15.60 27.37 46.30
C TYR A 334 15.37 27.46 47.82
N GLY A 335 15.03 26.31 48.42
CA GLY A 335 14.66 26.22 49.84
C GLY A 335 13.19 26.56 50.15
N ARG A 336 12.40 27.04 49.18
CA ARG A 336 10.98 27.42 49.35
C ARG A 336 10.08 26.51 48.49
N SER A 337 9.82 25.30 48.98
CA SER A 337 9.16 24.22 48.23
C SER A 337 7.76 24.58 47.71
N LEU A 338 6.92 25.21 48.54
CA LEU A 338 5.56 25.64 48.15
C LEU A 338 5.57 26.71 47.06
N GLU A 339 6.50 27.66 47.14
CA GLU A 339 6.59 28.74 46.17
C GLU A 339 7.13 28.26 44.82
N THR A 340 8.05 27.29 44.86
CA THR A 340 8.58 26.70 43.64
C THR A 340 7.53 25.85 42.94
N LEU A 341 6.65 25.18 43.69
CA LEU A 341 5.47 24.50 43.13
C LEU A 341 4.55 25.49 42.40
N LEU A 342 4.22 26.62 43.03
CA LEU A 342 3.37 27.66 42.43
C LEU A 342 4.01 28.30 41.20
N ALA A 343 5.32 28.58 41.27
CA ALA A 343 6.08 29.15 40.16
C ALA A 343 6.14 28.19 38.95
N THR A 344 6.42 26.91 39.17
CA THR A 344 6.48 25.91 38.10
C THR A 344 5.09 25.63 37.50
N PHE A 345 4.02 25.71 38.29
CA PHE A 345 2.66 25.69 37.75
C PHE A 345 2.37 26.90 36.85
N GLY A 346 2.77 28.11 37.26
CA GLY A 346 2.64 29.32 36.45
C GLY A 346 3.42 29.22 35.13
N ILE A 347 4.65 28.70 35.17
CA ILE A 347 5.47 28.41 33.98
C ILE A 347 4.75 27.41 33.07
N SER A 348 4.16 26.35 33.64
CA SER A 348 3.40 25.36 32.87
C SER A 348 2.28 26.02 32.05
N LEU A 349 1.51 26.91 32.67
CA LEU A 349 0.45 27.65 31.97
C LEU A 349 1.00 28.54 30.85
N ILE A 350 2.10 29.25 31.10
CA ILE A 350 2.73 30.12 30.08
C ILE A 350 3.18 29.29 28.88
N LEU A 351 3.85 28.15 29.12
CA LEU A 351 4.34 27.27 28.06
C LEU A 351 3.19 26.66 27.25
N GLN A 352 2.14 26.16 27.91
CA GLN A 352 0.95 25.65 27.24
C GLN A 352 0.31 26.71 26.34
N GLN A 353 0.13 27.93 26.85
CA GLN A 353 -0.51 29.00 26.08
C GLN A 353 0.38 29.48 24.93
N THR A 354 1.69 29.51 25.12
CA THR A 354 2.65 29.87 24.07
C THR A 354 2.59 28.86 22.93
N VAL A 355 2.66 27.57 23.23
CA VAL A 355 2.56 26.52 22.21
C VAL A 355 1.20 26.54 21.51
N ARG A 356 0.09 26.70 22.24
CA ARG A 356 -1.25 26.83 21.64
C ARG A 356 -1.35 28.04 20.71
N SER A 357 -0.75 29.17 21.08
CA SER A 357 -0.76 30.39 20.26
C SER A 357 0.08 30.25 18.99
N ILE A 358 1.18 29.49 19.02
CA ILE A 358 2.06 29.31 17.87
C ILE A 358 1.51 28.22 16.93
N PHE A 359 1.11 27.07 17.47
CA PHE A 359 0.85 25.86 16.68
C PHE A 359 -0.62 25.53 16.48
N SER A 360 -1.55 26.22 17.16
CA SER A 360 -2.98 25.87 17.31
C SER A 360 -3.22 24.74 18.33
N PRO A 361 -4.38 24.72 19.02
CA PRO A 361 -4.77 23.63 19.92
C PRO A 361 -5.13 22.30 19.21
N LEU A 362 -5.09 22.24 17.88
CA LEU A 362 -5.34 21.02 17.12
C LEU A 362 -4.11 20.10 17.09
N ASN A 363 -4.34 18.79 17.12
CA ASN A 363 -3.30 17.78 16.99
C ASN A 363 -2.54 17.96 15.66
N ARG A 364 -1.20 17.92 15.73
CA ARG A 364 -0.31 17.96 14.56
C ARG A 364 0.27 16.58 14.32
N SER A 365 -0.01 16.00 13.16
CA SER A 365 0.58 14.73 12.74
C SER A 365 2.00 14.95 12.24
N VAL A 366 2.86 13.98 12.55
CA VAL A 366 4.26 13.91 12.15
C VAL A 366 4.36 12.73 11.19
N GLU A 367 4.88 12.94 9.98
CA GLU A 367 5.00 11.87 8.97
C GLU A 367 6.27 11.05 9.24
N THR A 368 6.14 9.75 9.48
CA THR A 368 7.30 8.87 9.77
C THR A 368 7.81 8.16 8.53
#